data_AF-A0A7X7GLV9-F1
#
_entry.id   AF-A0A7X7GLV9-F1
#
_cell.length_a   1.000
_cell.length_b   1.000
_cell.length_c   1.000
_cell.angle_alpha   90.00
_cell.angle_beta   90.00
_cell.angle_gamma   90.00
#
_symmetry.space_group_name_H-M   'P 1'
#
loop_
_entity.id
_entity.type
_entity.pdbx_description
1 polymer ?
#
loop_
_entity_poly.entity_id
_entity_poly.type
_entity_poly.pdbx_seq_one_letter_code
_entity_poly.pdbx_strand_id
1 'polypeptide(L)'
;MRSDQAKGDILAEAYRRSRGPVAYLDESYQVPDPNNPGAKTFYLFSAVVVERDAMAELRVGLRRIAGSTWWHTTAALQHAEGQRRTRDMLSFLADGFEACVIAHRIPVSVHDHTAEEARRACYRGLATDLTTEIPGEWAPVELIVLEERNTMNLRGKDKKNHNELVAEKLIPRNARLLQTSPGIERLLWLPDLVSAAYRRTITHRDHTRTLFDLISQQVRFVQPIE
;
A
#
# COMPACT_ATOMS: atom_id res chain seq x y z
N MET A 1 10.73 -20.93 -5.50
CA MET A 1 10.92 -21.20 -6.95
C MET A 1 9.66 -21.67 -7.67
N ARG A 2 9.17 -22.91 -7.56
CA ARG A 2 7.93 -23.33 -8.27
C ARG A 2 6.67 -22.54 -7.85
N SER A 3 6.56 -22.20 -6.56
CA SER A 3 5.45 -21.40 -6.02
C SER A 3 5.49 -19.94 -6.51
N ASP A 4 6.67 -19.31 -6.53
CA ASP A 4 6.82 -17.91 -6.94
C ASP A 4 6.59 -17.73 -8.44
N GLN A 5 7.03 -18.70 -9.25
CA GLN A 5 6.76 -18.71 -10.69
C GLN A 5 5.26 -18.79 -10.96
N ALA A 6 4.54 -19.71 -10.31
CA ALA A 6 3.09 -19.82 -10.44
C ALA A 6 2.36 -18.53 -10.03
N LYS A 7 2.79 -17.88 -8.94
CA LYS A 7 2.25 -16.58 -8.51
C LYS A 7 2.54 -15.48 -9.55
N GLY A 8 3.75 -15.45 -10.10
CA GLY A 8 4.13 -14.53 -11.18
C GLY A 8 3.26 -14.71 -12.43
N ASP A 9 2.98 -15.95 -12.81
CA ASP A 9 2.14 -16.27 -13.97
C ASP A 9 0.68 -15.82 -13.75
N ILE A 10 0.13 -16.05 -12.54
CA ILE A 10 -1.20 -15.58 -12.16
C ILE A 10 -1.27 -14.05 -12.19
N LEU A 11 -0.25 -13.36 -11.68
CA LEU A 11 -0.17 -11.91 -11.71
C LEU A 11 -0.10 -11.37 -13.14
N ALA A 12 0.76 -11.96 -13.99
CA ALA A 12 0.87 -11.58 -15.39
C ALA A 12 -0.45 -11.76 -16.15
N GLU A 13 -1.19 -12.83 -15.87
CA GLU A 13 -2.53 -13.04 -16.41
C GLU A 13 -3.53 -12.01 -15.89
N ALA A 14 -3.45 -11.63 -14.62
CA ALA A 14 -4.28 -10.55 -14.08
C ALA A 14 -4.05 -9.24 -14.83
N TYR A 15 -2.79 -8.86 -15.07
CA TYR A 15 -2.46 -7.67 -15.85
C TYR A 15 -2.94 -7.70 -17.29
N ARG A 16 -2.94 -8.86 -17.95
CA ARG A 16 -3.48 -9.00 -19.31
C ARG A 16 -5.00 -8.77 -19.36
N ARG A 17 -5.72 -9.06 -18.27
CA ARG A 17 -7.19 -8.97 -18.21
C ARG A 17 -7.71 -7.61 -17.76
N SER A 18 -6.90 -6.84 -17.04
CA SER A 18 -7.27 -5.52 -16.53
C SER A 18 -6.98 -4.44 -17.57
N ARG A 19 -7.93 -3.52 -17.78
CA ARG A 19 -7.80 -2.49 -18.83
C ARG A 19 -7.33 -1.14 -18.31
N GLY A 20 -7.79 -0.76 -17.12
CA GLY A 20 -7.45 0.50 -16.46
C GLY A 20 -6.21 0.42 -15.55
N PRO A 21 -6.03 1.43 -14.68
CA PRO A 21 -4.95 1.46 -13.72
C PRO A 21 -5.06 0.34 -12.69
N VAL A 22 -3.94 0.08 -12.00
CA VAL A 22 -3.85 -0.92 -10.94
C VAL A 22 -3.44 -0.23 -9.65
N ALA A 23 -4.12 -0.57 -8.55
CA ALA A 23 -3.75 -0.11 -7.22
C ALA A 23 -2.84 -1.13 -6.53
N TYR A 24 -1.72 -0.65 -5.99
CA TYR A 24 -0.77 -1.43 -5.19
C TYR A 24 -0.89 -1.03 -3.73
N LEU A 25 -1.13 -1.99 -2.84
CA LEU A 25 -1.46 -1.73 -1.44
C LEU A 25 -0.47 -2.38 -0.48
N ASP A 26 -0.15 -1.65 0.58
CA ASP A 26 0.63 -2.13 1.73
C ASP A 26 0.14 -1.49 3.03
N GLU A 27 0.43 -2.11 4.16
CA GLU A 27 0.02 -1.67 5.50
C GLU A 27 1.21 -1.33 6.41
N SER A 28 1.00 -0.37 7.31
CA SER A 28 1.94 -0.13 8.41
C SER A 28 1.18 0.22 9.67
N TYR A 29 1.50 -0.44 10.78
CA TYR A 29 0.75 -0.25 12.01
C TYR A 29 1.58 -0.44 13.27
N GLN A 30 1.05 0.12 14.36
CA GLN A 30 1.50 -0.08 15.72
C GLN A 30 0.25 -0.21 16.61
N VAL A 31 0.05 -1.41 17.14
CA VAL A 31 -1.06 -1.75 18.05
C VAL A 31 -0.72 -1.41 19.50
N PRO A 32 -1.72 -1.31 20.39
CA PRO A 32 -1.47 -1.23 21.83
C PRO A 32 -0.62 -2.42 22.31
N ASP A 33 0.51 -2.12 22.94
CA ASP A 33 1.42 -3.10 23.55
C ASP A 33 1.48 -2.86 25.06
N PRO A 34 1.12 -3.84 25.90
CA PRO A 34 1.23 -3.74 27.36
C PRO A 34 2.65 -3.41 27.86
N ASN A 35 3.68 -3.78 27.10
CA ASN A 35 5.08 -3.50 27.45
C ASN A 35 5.52 -2.09 27.04
N ASN A 36 4.71 -1.38 26.25
CA ASN A 36 4.98 -0.01 25.84
C ASN A 36 3.68 0.82 25.78
N PRO A 37 3.02 1.07 26.92
CA PRO A 37 1.72 1.74 26.96
C PRO A 37 1.75 3.20 26.49
N GLY A 38 2.94 3.81 26.41
CA GLY A 38 3.13 5.19 25.93
C GLY A 38 3.34 5.31 24.42
N ALA A 39 3.42 4.19 23.69
CA ALA A 39 3.63 4.22 22.25
C ALA A 39 2.39 4.77 21.53
N LYS A 40 2.60 5.68 20.57
CA LYS A 40 1.51 6.12 19.69
C LYS A 40 1.04 4.94 18.85
N THR A 41 -0.22 4.58 18.99
CA THR A 41 -0.84 3.54 18.17
C THR A 41 -1.39 4.15 16.89
N PHE A 42 -1.25 3.41 15.80
CA PHE A 42 -1.74 3.83 14.50
C PHE A 42 -1.96 2.62 13.61
N TYR A 43 -2.85 2.75 12.66
CA TYR A 43 -3.00 1.85 11.54
C TYR A 43 -3.02 2.67 10.25
N LEU A 44 -2.18 2.32 9.29
CA LEU A 44 -2.09 2.92 7.97
C LEU A 44 -2.32 1.83 6.93
N PHE A 45 -3.15 2.14 5.95
CA PHE A 45 -3.27 1.37 4.73
C PHE A 45 -3.05 2.35 3.58
N SER A 46 -2.01 2.11 2.79
CA SER A 46 -1.71 2.95 1.63
C SER A 46 -2.00 2.21 0.35
N ALA A 47 -2.36 2.97 -0.69
CA ALA A 47 -2.44 2.53 -2.06
C ALA A 47 -1.68 3.49 -2.96
N VAL A 48 -1.04 2.96 -4.00
CA VAL A 48 -0.53 3.77 -5.11
C VAL A 48 -1.18 3.30 -6.39
N VAL A 49 -1.85 4.21 -7.09
CA VAL A 49 -2.56 3.94 -8.34
C VAL A 49 -1.59 4.20 -9.50
N VAL A 50 -1.35 3.15 -10.29
CA VAL A 50 -0.37 3.19 -11.37
C VAL A 50 -1.05 2.90 -12.70
N GLU A 51 -0.87 3.82 -13.64
CA GLU A 51 -1.29 3.64 -15.02
C GLU A 51 -0.48 2.53 -15.71
N ARG A 52 -1.12 1.82 -16.62
CA ARG A 52 -0.55 0.60 -17.20
C ARG A 52 0.72 0.83 -18.01
N ASP A 53 0.79 1.95 -18.71
CA ASP A 53 1.95 2.35 -19.50
C ASP A 53 3.14 2.80 -18.62
N ALA A 54 2.87 3.39 -17.45
CA ALA A 54 3.89 3.79 -16.47
C ALA A 54 4.53 2.60 -15.71
N MET A 55 3.83 1.47 -15.59
CA MET A 55 4.30 0.32 -14.79
C MET A 55 5.71 -0.17 -15.13
N ALA A 56 6.06 -0.22 -16.42
CA ALA A 56 7.36 -0.73 -16.85
C ALA A 56 8.49 0.21 -16.44
N GLU A 57 8.29 1.51 -16.65
CA GLU A 57 9.23 2.57 -16.28
C GLU A 57 9.44 2.60 -14.76
N LEU A 58 8.35 2.62 -13.98
CA LEU A 58 8.42 2.62 -12.52
C LEU A 58 9.20 1.42 -11.97
N ARG A 59 8.94 0.21 -12.48
CA ARG A 59 9.69 -1.00 -12.06
C ARG A 59 11.19 -0.88 -12.33
N VAL A 60 11.59 -0.25 -13.44
CA VAL A 60 13.00 -0.04 -13.79
C VAL A 60 13.61 1.06 -12.93
N GLY A 61 12.92 2.19 -12.78
CA GLY A 61 13.34 3.34 -11.97
C GLY A 61 13.56 2.95 -10.51
N LEU A 62 12.58 2.29 -9.89
CA LEU A 62 12.67 1.79 -8.52
C LEU A 62 13.86 0.84 -8.33
N ARG A 63 14.04 -0.13 -9.24
CA ARG A 63 15.18 -1.06 -9.17
C ARG A 63 16.52 -0.32 -9.29
N ARG A 64 16.61 0.65 -10.19
CA ARG A 64 17.83 1.45 -10.40
C ARG A 64 18.19 2.23 -9.15
N ILE A 65 17.22 2.92 -8.53
CA ILE A 65 17.45 3.71 -7.30
C ILE A 65 17.75 2.80 -6.11
N ALA A 66 17.05 1.67 -6.01
CA ALA A 66 17.29 0.68 -4.95
C ALA A 66 18.72 0.13 -4.98
N GLY A 67 19.31 -0.01 -6.17
CA GLY A 67 20.59 -0.69 -6.37
C GLY A 67 20.54 -2.18 -6.01
N SER A 68 19.34 -2.77 -5.92
CA SER A 68 19.10 -4.13 -5.47
C SER A 68 17.82 -4.70 -6.09
N THR A 69 17.55 -5.98 -5.83
CA THR A 69 16.28 -6.64 -6.19
C THR A 69 15.33 -6.75 -5.00
N TRP A 70 15.66 -6.13 -3.87
CA TRP A 70 14.89 -6.19 -2.63
C TRP A 70 14.89 -4.83 -1.95
N TRP A 71 13.71 -4.40 -1.50
CA TRP A 71 13.52 -3.15 -0.79
C TRP A 71 12.57 -3.35 0.38
N HIS A 72 12.87 -2.68 1.49
CA HIS A 72 11.98 -2.55 2.64
C HIS A 72 12.29 -1.23 3.33
N THR A 73 11.39 -0.27 3.23
CA THR A 73 11.68 1.15 3.55
C THR A 73 12.06 1.33 5.00
N THR A 74 11.40 0.62 5.93
CA THR A 74 11.73 0.70 7.36
C THR A 74 13.17 0.24 7.66
N ALA A 75 13.69 -0.72 6.89
CA ALA A 75 15.08 -1.19 7.05
C ALA A 75 16.06 -0.20 6.41
N ALA A 76 15.75 0.30 5.21
CA ALA A 76 16.56 1.31 4.52
C ALA A 76 16.76 2.58 5.37
N LEU A 77 15.72 3.04 6.06
CA LEU A 77 15.77 4.26 6.88
C LEU A 77 16.69 4.15 8.11
N GLN A 78 17.18 2.96 8.48
CA GLN A 78 18.13 2.77 9.58
C GLN A 78 19.55 3.26 9.25
N HIS A 79 19.86 3.50 7.96
CA HIS A 79 21.22 3.82 7.51
C HIS A 79 21.21 5.02 6.57
N ALA A 80 22.30 5.81 6.58
CA ALA A 80 22.38 7.06 5.82
C ALA A 80 22.20 6.87 4.31
N GLU A 81 22.74 5.79 3.74
CA GLU A 81 22.55 5.48 2.32
C GLU A 81 21.11 5.10 1.99
N GLY A 82 20.47 4.29 2.83
CA GLY A 82 19.07 3.93 2.62
C GLY A 82 18.14 5.13 2.76
N GLN A 83 18.40 6.06 3.69
CA GLN A 83 17.66 7.33 3.79
C GLN A 83 17.76 8.18 2.51
N ARG A 84 18.95 8.25 1.88
CA ARG A 84 19.11 8.93 0.59
C ARG A 84 18.30 8.23 -0.50
N ARG A 85 18.44 6.91 -0.65
CA ARG A 85 17.69 6.13 -1.64
C ARG A 85 16.17 6.22 -1.43
N THR A 86 15.68 6.25 -0.19
CA THR A 86 14.26 6.47 0.12
C THR A 86 13.79 7.83 -0.36
N ARG A 87 14.56 8.90 -0.10
CA ARG A 87 14.27 10.25 -0.62
C ARG A 87 14.26 10.26 -2.14
N ASP A 88 15.23 9.61 -2.80
CA ASP A 88 15.31 9.55 -4.25
C ASP A 88 14.11 8.80 -4.86
N MET A 89 13.66 7.71 -4.23
CA MET A 89 12.46 6.99 -4.67
C MET A 89 11.18 7.79 -4.48
N LEU A 90 11.03 8.50 -3.35
CA LEU A 90 9.89 9.38 -3.11
C LEU A 90 9.87 10.55 -4.09
N SER A 91 11.05 11.10 -4.42
CA SER A 91 11.16 12.17 -5.42
C SER A 91 10.85 11.65 -6.82
N PHE A 92 11.33 10.45 -7.17
CA PHE A 92 10.99 9.78 -8.41
C PHE A 92 9.48 9.51 -8.55
N LEU A 93 8.81 9.14 -7.46
CA LEU A 93 7.34 9.03 -7.41
C LEU A 93 6.66 10.41 -7.57
N ALA A 94 7.18 11.43 -6.88
CA ALA A 94 6.65 12.79 -6.93
C ALA A 94 6.80 13.47 -8.32
N ASP A 95 7.78 13.05 -9.12
CA ASP A 95 7.97 13.51 -10.49
C ASP A 95 6.93 12.88 -11.45
N GLY A 96 6.31 11.77 -11.06
CA GLY A 96 5.26 11.08 -11.79
C GLY A 96 3.85 11.65 -11.54
N PHE A 97 2.84 10.90 -11.96
CA PHE A 97 1.42 11.27 -11.82
C PHE A 97 0.63 10.25 -10.99
N GLU A 98 1.30 9.31 -10.34
CA GLU A 98 0.69 8.23 -9.58
C GLU A 98 0.00 8.77 -8.32
N ALA A 99 -1.31 8.58 -8.24
CA ALA A 99 -2.07 9.00 -7.07
C ALA A 99 -1.71 8.11 -5.86
N CYS A 100 -1.43 8.74 -4.72
CA CYS A 100 -1.18 8.07 -3.45
C CYS A 100 -2.43 8.20 -2.58
N VAL A 101 -3.03 7.09 -2.14
CA VAL A 101 -4.24 7.10 -1.32
C VAL A 101 -3.94 6.50 0.05
N ILE A 102 -4.33 7.17 1.13
CA ILE A 102 -4.08 6.72 2.51
C ILE A 102 -5.40 6.66 3.28
N ALA A 103 -5.69 5.49 3.83
CA ALA A 103 -6.66 5.32 4.93
C ALA A 103 -5.90 5.11 6.24
N HIS A 104 -6.37 5.71 7.33
CA HIS A 104 -5.72 5.55 8.62
C HIS A 104 -6.69 5.55 9.81
N ARG A 105 -6.24 4.93 10.90
CA ARG A 105 -6.85 5.03 12.24
C ARG A 105 -5.78 5.42 13.24
N ILE A 106 -5.93 6.62 13.81
CA ILE A 106 -5.00 7.16 14.80
C ILE A 106 -5.82 7.84 15.90
N PRO A 107 -5.83 7.31 17.14
CA PRO A 107 -5.20 6.06 17.58
C PRO A 107 -5.92 4.81 17.07
N VAL A 108 -5.27 3.64 17.17
CA VAL A 108 -5.95 2.33 17.12
C VAL A 108 -6.66 2.09 18.45
N SER A 109 -7.85 1.48 18.39
CA SER A 109 -8.64 1.12 19.57
C SER A 109 -7.80 0.34 20.58
N VAL A 110 -7.95 0.64 21.87
CA VAL A 110 -7.29 -0.09 22.96
C VAL A 110 -7.71 -1.56 23.05
N HIS A 111 -8.84 -1.91 22.45
CA HIS A 111 -9.37 -3.28 22.38
C HIS A 111 -8.94 -4.02 21.10
N ASP A 112 -8.41 -3.31 20.10
CA ASP A 112 -7.91 -3.92 18.85
C ASP A 112 -6.41 -4.21 18.94
N HIS A 113 -6.07 -5.24 19.70
CA HIS A 113 -4.69 -5.69 19.88
C HIS A 113 -4.05 -6.29 18.62
N THR A 114 -4.85 -6.55 17.58
CA THR A 114 -4.39 -7.18 16.33
C THR A 114 -4.40 -6.23 15.14
N ALA A 115 -4.95 -5.02 15.32
CA ALA A 115 -5.24 -4.07 14.25
C ALA A 115 -6.22 -4.60 13.18
N GLU A 116 -6.95 -5.69 13.44
CA GLU A 116 -7.81 -6.33 12.43
C GLU A 116 -9.10 -5.54 12.17
N GLU A 117 -9.64 -4.87 13.20
CA GLU A 117 -10.80 -3.98 13.04
C GLU A 117 -10.36 -2.73 12.26
N ALA A 118 -9.25 -2.12 12.67
CA ALA A 118 -8.66 -0.99 11.96
C ALA A 118 -8.31 -1.33 10.51
N ARG A 119 -7.72 -2.51 10.26
CA ARG A 119 -7.41 -3.05 8.92
C ARG A 119 -8.66 -3.18 8.08
N ARG A 120 -9.68 -3.85 8.60
CA ARG A 120 -10.95 -4.04 7.90
C ARG A 120 -11.53 -2.69 7.50
N ALA A 121 -11.62 -1.74 8.44
CA ALA A 121 -12.21 -0.45 8.17
C ALA A 121 -11.43 0.37 7.14
N CYS A 122 -10.10 0.40 7.25
CA CYS A 122 -9.24 1.12 6.30
C CYS A 122 -9.28 0.49 4.90
N TYR A 123 -9.28 -0.85 4.82
CA TYR A 123 -9.40 -1.56 3.55
C TYR A 123 -10.73 -1.27 2.86
N ARG A 124 -11.84 -1.28 3.60
CA ARG A 124 -13.18 -0.97 3.06
C ARG A 124 -13.20 0.45 2.47
N GLY A 125 -12.69 1.44 3.20
CA GLY A 125 -12.56 2.82 2.71
C GLY A 125 -11.72 2.93 1.44
N LEU A 126 -10.52 2.34 1.43
CA LEU A 126 -9.64 2.34 0.26
C LEU A 126 -10.27 1.66 -0.95
N ALA A 127 -10.75 0.42 -0.80
CA ALA A 127 -11.28 -0.33 -1.91
C ALA A 127 -12.50 0.35 -2.54
N THR A 128 -13.36 0.97 -1.73
CA THR A 128 -14.49 1.77 -2.24
C THR A 128 -14.02 3.01 -3.00
N ASP A 129 -13.09 3.81 -2.46
CA ASP A 129 -12.60 5.03 -3.15
C ASP A 129 -11.87 4.66 -4.46
N LEU A 130 -10.98 3.66 -4.42
CA LEU A 130 -10.19 3.21 -5.58
C LEU A 130 -11.06 2.69 -6.74
N THR A 131 -12.19 2.07 -6.44
CA THR A 131 -13.08 1.44 -7.44
C THR A 131 -14.22 2.36 -7.87
N THR A 132 -14.30 3.56 -7.30
CA THR A 132 -15.29 4.58 -7.66
C THR A 132 -14.71 5.51 -8.72
N GLU A 133 -15.54 5.92 -9.68
CA GLU A 133 -15.14 6.95 -10.65
C GLU A 133 -15.15 8.32 -9.97
N ILE A 134 -14.00 8.97 -9.96
CA ILE A 134 -13.84 10.31 -9.39
C ILE A 134 -13.31 11.22 -10.51
N PRO A 135 -14.10 12.19 -11.00
CA PRO A 135 -13.68 13.05 -12.09
C PRO A 135 -12.38 13.80 -11.78
N GLY A 136 -11.42 13.71 -12.71
CA GLY A 136 -10.11 14.38 -12.60
C GLY A 136 -9.05 13.62 -11.80
N GLU A 137 -9.36 12.43 -11.29
CA GLU A 137 -8.42 11.55 -10.59
C GLU A 137 -7.98 10.41 -11.53
N TRP A 138 -8.29 9.15 -11.18
CA TRP A 138 -8.01 7.96 -11.97
C TRP A 138 -9.30 7.29 -12.47
N ALA A 139 -9.18 6.48 -13.51
CA ALA A 139 -10.28 5.60 -13.93
C ALA A 139 -10.49 4.48 -12.89
N PRO A 140 -11.74 4.03 -12.63
CA PRO A 140 -12.03 2.99 -11.64
C PRO A 140 -11.09 1.78 -11.69
N VAL A 141 -10.47 1.46 -10.55
CA VAL A 141 -9.50 0.36 -10.47
C VAL A 141 -10.22 -0.99 -10.54
N GLU A 142 -9.84 -1.82 -11.49
CA GLU A 142 -10.37 -3.20 -11.60
C GLU A 142 -9.49 -4.23 -10.90
N LEU A 143 -8.23 -3.90 -10.63
CA LEU A 143 -7.25 -4.81 -10.03
C LEU A 143 -6.53 -4.13 -8.87
N ILE A 144 -6.68 -4.74 -7.70
CA ILE A 144 -6.01 -4.37 -6.46
C ILE A 144 -4.96 -5.44 -6.18
N VAL A 145 -3.69 -5.05 -6.14
CA VAL A 145 -2.56 -5.90 -5.79
C VAL A 145 -2.14 -5.57 -4.37
N LEU A 146 -2.29 -6.52 -3.45
CA LEU A 146 -2.04 -6.34 -2.03
C LEU A 146 -0.84 -7.19 -1.59
N GLU A 147 0.02 -6.62 -0.74
CA GLU A 147 1.08 -7.41 -0.10
C GLU A 147 0.50 -8.56 0.74
N GLU A 148 1.01 -9.77 0.49
CA GLU A 148 0.53 -10.98 1.12
C GLU A 148 0.98 -11.10 2.59
N ARG A 149 0.04 -11.46 3.46
CA ARG A 149 0.35 -11.70 4.88
C ARG A 149 1.00 -13.05 5.10
N ASN A 150 1.75 -13.19 6.20
CA ASN A 150 2.57 -14.38 6.47
C ASN A 150 1.80 -15.70 6.64
N THR A 151 0.52 -15.67 7.07
CA THR A 151 -0.25 -16.89 7.32
C THR A 151 -1.43 -17.05 6.35
N MET A 152 -1.74 -18.30 6.00
CA MET A 152 -2.87 -18.62 5.12
C MET A 152 -4.20 -18.13 5.69
N ASN A 153 -4.38 -18.19 7.01
CA ASN A 153 -5.58 -17.71 7.68
C ASN A 153 -5.81 -16.21 7.44
N LEU A 154 -4.77 -15.39 7.61
CA LEU A 154 -4.87 -13.94 7.39
C LEU A 154 -5.13 -13.59 5.92
N ARG A 155 -4.52 -14.32 4.98
CA ARG A 155 -4.84 -14.19 3.55
C ARG A 155 -6.30 -14.54 3.25
N GLY A 156 -6.82 -15.59 3.89
CA GLY A 156 -8.22 -15.98 3.79
C GLY A 156 -9.17 -14.89 4.29
N LYS A 157 -8.82 -14.22 5.40
CA LYS A 157 -9.58 -13.08 5.91
C LYS A 157 -9.61 -11.90 4.94
N ASP A 158 -8.48 -11.54 4.33
CA ASP A 158 -8.44 -10.44 3.37
C ASP A 158 -9.37 -10.71 2.17
N LYS A 159 -9.34 -11.94 1.63
CA LYS A 159 -10.26 -12.36 0.57
C LYS A 159 -11.72 -12.32 1.01
N LYS A 160 -12.00 -12.76 2.24
CA LYS A 160 -13.35 -12.71 2.80
C LYS A 160 -13.86 -11.26 2.89
N ASN A 161 -13.05 -10.36 3.46
CA ASN A 161 -13.38 -8.94 3.57
C ASN A 161 -13.65 -8.29 2.20
N HIS A 162 -12.86 -8.64 1.19
CA HIS A 162 -13.08 -8.17 -0.18
C HIS A 162 -14.40 -8.70 -0.78
N ASN A 163 -14.68 -9.99 -0.60
CA ASN A 163 -15.92 -10.59 -1.10
C ASN A 163 -17.17 -10.01 -0.40
N GLU A 164 -17.06 -9.63 0.88
CA GLU A 164 -18.12 -8.94 1.60
C GLU A 164 -18.41 -7.57 0.98
N LEU A 165 -17.40 -6.78 0.62
CA LEU A 165 -17.58 -5.50 -0.11
C LEU A 165 -18.32 -5.69 -1.45
N VAL A 166 -17.98 -6.75 -2.20
CA VAL A 166 -18.68 -7.08 -3.45
C VAL A 166 -20.13 -7.47 -3.18
N ALA A 167 -20.38 -8.29 -2.15
CA ALA A 167 -21.72 -8.74 -1.78
C ALA A 167 -22.62 -7.58 -1.31
N GLU A 168 -22.04 -6.66 -0.53
CA GLU A 168 -22.67 -5.41 -0.06
C GLU A 168 -22.81 -4.36 -1.17
N LYS A 169 -22.27 -4.62 -2.36
CA LYS A 169 -22.24 -3.71 -3.52
C LYS A 169 -21.51 -2.39 -3.26
N LEU A 170 -20.58 -2.39 -2.30
CA LEU A 170 -19.70 -1.26 -2.01
C LEU A 170 -18.54 -1.15 -3.01
N ILE A 171 -18.21 -2.25 -3.69
CA ILE A 171 -17.29 -2.25 -4.83
C ILE A 171 -17.88 -3.05 -6.00
N PRO A 172 -17.47 -2.77 -7.25
CA PRO A 172 -17.93 -3.50 -8.43
C PRO A 172 -17.56 -4.99 -8.40
N ARG A 173 -18.38 -5.84 -9.03
CA ARG A 173 -18.12 -7.30 -9.12
C ARG A 173 -16.86 -7.67 -9.91
N ASN A 174 -16.42 -6.79 -10.80
CA ASN A 174 -15.20 -6.96 -11.59
C ASN A 174 -13.95 -6.41 -10.86
N ALA A 175 -14.09 -5.76 -9.70
CA ALA A 175 -12.95 -5.40 -8.87
C ALA A 175 -12.33 -6.68 -8.28
N ARG A 176 -11.06 -6.91 -8.58
CA ARG A 176 -10.34 -8.13 -8.21
C ARG A 176 -9.25 -7.81 -7.19
N LEU A 177 -9.21 -8.58 -6.11
CA LEU A 177 -8.08 -8.63 -5.18
C LEU A 177 -7.12 -9.76 -5.56
N LEU A 178 -5.84 -9.41 -5.72
CA LEU A 178 -4.74 -10.36 -5.86
C LEU A 178 -3.67 -10.09 -4.81
N GLN A 179 -3.20 -11.14 -4.15
CA GLN A 179 -2.19 -11.04 -3.10
C GLN A 179 -0.87 -11.63 -3.59
N THR A 180 0.22 -10.89 -3.42
CA THR A 180 1.58 -11.30 -3.82
C THR A 180 2.62 -10.64 -2.93
N SER A 181 3.90 -10.92 -3.14
CA SER A 181 5.00 -10.30 -2.37
C SER A 181 5.79 -9.28 -3.20
N PRO A 182 6.48 -8.34 -2.54
CA PRO A 182 7.39 -7.38 -3.19
C PRO A 182 8.52 -8.02 -4.01
N GLY A 183 8.87 -9.28 -3.72
CA GLY A 183 9.86 -10.04 -4.49
C GLY A 183 9.34 -10.49 -5.87
N ILE A 184 8.02 -10.62 -6.02
CA ILE A 184 7.35 -10.97 -7.28
C ILE A 184 6.92 -9.71 -8.03
N GLU A 185 6.34 -8.74 -7.31
CA GLU A 185 5.87 -7.48 -7.88
C GLU A 185 6.50 -6.28 -7.18
N ARG A 186 7.41 -5.59 -7.87
CA ARG A 186 8.19 -4.48 -7.29
C ARG A 186 7.38 -3.21 -7.11
N LEU A 187 6.25 -3.06 -7.80
CA LEU A 187 5.38 -1.91 -7.59
C LEU A 187 4.75 -1.88 -6.19
N LEU A 188 4.79 -3.00 -5.44
CA LEU A 188 4.48 -3.01 -4.01
C LEU A 188 5.48 -2.20 -3.15
N TRP A 189 6.63 -1.80 -3.68
CA TRP A 189 7.55 -0.91 -2.95
C TRP A 189 6.98 0.50 -2.82
N LEU A 190 6.10 0.92 -3.73
CA LEU A 190 5.48 2.25 -3.73
C LEU A 190 4.61 2.48 -2.49
N PRO A 191 3.60 1.64 -2.19
CA PRO A 191 2.81 1.81 -0.97
C PRO A 191 3.63 1.65 0.33
N ASP A 192 4.67 0.81 0.36
CA ASP A 192 5.62 0.72 1.50
C ASP A 192 6.35 2.06 1.72
N LEU A 193 6.85 2.70 0.65
CA LEU A 193 7.47 4.03 0.71
C LEU A 193 6.50 5.09 1.26
N VAL A 194 5.27 5.13 0.72
CA VAL A 194 4.23 6.08 1.15
C VAL A 194 3.88 5.86 2.62
N SER A 195 3.64 4.61 3.02
CA SER A 195 3.33 4.22 4.41
C SER A 195 4.47 4.60 5.36
N ALA A 196 5.71 4.31 4.99
CA ALA A 196 6.87 4.64 5.81
C ALA A 196 7.09 6.15 5.94
N ALA A 197 6.95 6.91 4.85
CA ALA A 197 7.07 8.36 4.86
C ALA A 197 6.00 9.00 5.75
N TYR A 198 4.73 8.60 5.59
CA TYR A 198 3.64 9.12 6.41
C TYR A 198 3.78 8.70 7.87
N ARG A 199 4.17 7.44 8.15
CA ARG A 199 4.46 6.95 9.50
C ARG A 199 5.49 7.82 10.23
N ARG A 200 6.53 8.30 9.54
CA ARG A 200 7.56 9.17 10.15
C ARG A 200 6.96 10.48 10.68
N THR A 201 5.93 11.04 10.05
CA THR A 201 5.23 12.24 10.54
C THR A 201 4.57 12.03 11.91
N ILE A 202 4.13 10.80 12.20
CA ILE A 202 3.42 10.43 13.43
C ILE A 202 4.43 10.11 14.56
N THR A 203 5.47 9.36 14.20
CA THR A 203 6.32 8.63 15.15
C THR A 203 7.70 9.25 15.39
N HIS A 204 8.18 10.15 14.53
CA HIS A 204 9.54 10.68 14.58
C HIS A 204 9.58 12.21 14.66
N ARG A 205 10.69 12.73 15.21
CA ARG A 205 10.96 14.18 15.31
C ARG A 205 12.24 14.61 14.58
N ASP A 206 12.99 13.67 14.00
CA ASP A 206 14.21 13.93 13.24
C ASP A 206 13.90 14.42 11.81
N HIS A 207 14.94 14.63 10.99
CA HIS A 207 14.81 15.13 9.61
C HIS A 207 14.00 14.19 8.70
N THR A 208 13.91 12.90 9.01
CA THR A 208 13.14 11.93 8.20
C THR A 208 11.64 12.15 8.27
N ARG A 209 11.14 12.95 9.23
CA ARG A 209 9.73 13.36 9.28
C ARG A 209 9.27 14.15 8.04
N THR A 210 10.22 14.80 7.34
CA THR A 210 9.96 15.63 6.16
C THR A 210 9.87 14.83 4.85
N LEU A 211 10.09 13.51 4.90
CA LEU A 211 10.03 12.66 3.71
C LEU A 211 8.63 12.67 3.07
N PHE A 212 7.58 12.79 3.88
CA PHE A 212 6.21 12.85 3.38
C PHE A 212 5.93 14.11 2.56
N ASP A 213 6.62 15.23 2.86
CA ASP A 213 6.43 16.50 2.15
C ASP A 213 6.79 16.39 0.66
N LEU A 214 7.60 15.41 0.27
CA LEU A 214 7.98 15.16 -1.12
C LEU A 214 6.79 14.72 -1.97
N ILE A 215 5.86 13.97 -1.39
CA ILE A 215 4.73 13.36 -2.10
C ILE A 215 3.37 13.94 -1.67
N SER A 216 3.34 14.85 -0.70
CA SER A 216 2.09 15.28 -0.05
C SER A 216 1.07 15.89 -1.00
N GLN A 217 1.52 16.46 -2.13
CA GLN A 217 0.63 17.05 -3.15
C GLN A 217 -0.12 15.98 -3.97
N GLN A 218 0.39 14.75 -4.03
CA GLN A 218 -0.22 13.61 -4.72
C GLN A 218 -1.01 12.70 -3.77
N VAL A 219 -1.04 13.05 -2.47
CA VAL A 219 -1.67 12.21 -1.44
C VAL A 219 -3.11 12.64 -1.20
N ARG A 220 -4.02 11.67 -1.33
CA ARG A 220 -5.42 11.76 -0.97
C ARG A 220 -5.70 10.92 0.26
N PHE A 221 -6.38 11.50 1.25
CA PHE A 221 -6.83 10.77 2.44
C PHE A 221 -8.26 10.30 2.25
N VAL A 222 -8.53 9.05 2.63
CA VAL A 222 -9.87 8.45 2.58
C VAL A 222 -10.30 7.99 3.96
N GLN A 223 -11.60 8.11 4.22
CA GLN A 223 -12.16 7.74 5.52
C GLN A 223 -12.34 6.21 5.60
N PRO A 224 -11.92 5.57 6.72
CA PRO A 224 -12.25 4.18 6.97
C PRO A 224 -13.77 3.95 7.06
N ILE A 225 -14.25 2.79 6.61
CA ILE A 225 -15.67 2.40 6.61
C ILE A 225 -15.86 1.17 7.49
N GLU A 226 -16.73 1.24 8.50
CA GLU A 226 -17.01 0.10 9.40
C GLU A 226 -17.68 -1.09 8.68
#